data_AF-A0A0F8PTE9-F1
#
_entry.id   AF-A0A0F8PTE9-F1
#
_cell.length_a   1.000
_cell.length_b   1.000
_cell.length_c   1.000
_cell.angle_alpha   90.00
_cell.angle_beta   90.00
_cell.angle_gamma   90.00
#
_symmetry.space_group_name_H-M   'P 1'
#
loop_
_entity.id
_entity.type
_entity.pdbx_description
1 polymer ?
#
loop_
_entity_poly.entity_id
_entity_poly.type
_entity_poly.pdbx_seq_one_letter_code
_entity_poly.pdbx_strand_id
1 'polypeptide(L)'
;MTEPLEHLVRIPEWSEKATERSFVIFNNEFIKENIPVTRIEYWKDFFKLVDSRLFDRAGTELIFRGQRRWDWQLSPTLGREPYSKDGNVTKEKAEKMHALFRQAVRGRLNDSSLVNDSNPDELWAIGQHYGLKTPLLDWTSSPYVALFFAFNEQDPSSEGNDNYYRTVYVLNKSFVENECPEIIVVEPKRDDHGRLVNQAGLFTVCHDATIENQLLASLSKDSNFTQEKLMDEDEGRFPEIFADYICKIYIKNEFRHECIKHLRKMNVHHASLFPDLIGASDYCNLIMAEWIEAQEINKQHSADAEPKLESNGVISKLTPKLDVSEQEIDTIEEMLRFPISHKQMESVKVSMLAKDLASEIKKYQYTDWQNRDSVKAKLRIIIKNYLRKAGYPESARDNIISNILSFYELREDMQQEMKDE
;
A
#
# COMPACT_ATOMS: atom_id res chain seq x y z
N MET A 1 -19.68 -4.53 8.26
CA MET A 1 -18.49 -4.88 7.48
C MET A 1 -17.34 -5.10 8.46
N THR A 2 -17.25 -6.31 9.02
CA THR A 2 -16.27 -6.70 10.05
C THR A 2 -15.60 -8.04 9.72
N GLU A 3 -16.03 -8.71 8.64
CA GLU A 3 -15.62 -10.08 8.29
C GLU A 3 -14.15 -10.22 7.84
N PRO A 4 -13.50 -9.30 7.09
CA PRO A 4 -12.13 -9.52 6.62
C PRO A 4 -11.10 -9.62 7.76
N LEU A 5 -11.33 -8.89 8.86
CA LEU A 5 -10.44 -8.83 10.02
C LEU A 5 -10.40 -10.16 10.79
N GLU A 6 -11.54 -10.85 10.94
CA GLU A 6 -11.59 -12.14 11.67
C GLU A 6 -10.76 -13.22 10.97
N HIS A 7 -10.72 -13.22 9.64
CA HIS A 7 -9.94 -14.18 8.88
C HIS A 7 -8.44 -13.90 8.96
N LEU A 8 -8.02 -12.62 8.98
CA LEU A 8 -6.61 -12.24 9.11
C LEU A 8 -6.01 -12.60 10.48
N VAL A 9 -6.83 -12.67 11.54
CA VAL A 9 -6.40 -13.09 12.89
C VAL A 9 -5.91 -14.55 12.91
N ARG A 10 -6.37 -15.38 11.97
CA ARG A 10 -6.00 -16.81 11.89
C ARG A 10 -4.60 -17.04 11.32
N ILE A 11 -3.99 -16.01 10.73
CA ILE A 11 -2.64 -16.11 10.17
C ILE A 11 -1.64 -16.11 11.33
N PRO A 12 -0.73 -17.10 11.41
CA PRO A 12 0.26 -17.18 12.46
C PRO A 12 1.30 -16.07 12.31
N GLU A 13 1.70 -15.48 13.43
CA GLU A 13 2.86 -14.60 13.48
C GLU A 13 4.14 -15.44 13.38
N TRP A 14 5.05 -15.02 12.51
CA TRP A 14 6.31 -15.70 12.30
C TRP A 14 7.15 -15.71 13.58
N SER A 15 7.70 -16.88 13.93
CA SER A 15 8.59 -17.03 15.08
C SER A 15 9.73 -17.98 14.76
N GLU A 16 10.97 -17.48 14.94
CA GLU A 16 12.20 -18.25 14.72
C GLU A 16 12.26 -19.53 15.58
N LYS A 17 11.64 -19.52 16.78
CA LYS A 17 11.64 -20.65 17.71
C LYS A 17 10.56 -21.70 17.42
N ALA A 18 9.58 -21.36 16.58
CA ALA A 18 8.41 -22.19 16.29
C ALA A 18 8.05 -22.12 14.80
N THR A 19 9.04 -22.41 13.95
CA THR A 19 8.87 -22.43 12.48
C THR A 19 7.77 -23.41 12.05
N GLU A 20 7.59 -24.52 12.77
CA GLU A 20 6.58 -25.55 12.51
C GLU A 20 5.12 -25.11 12.69
N ARG A 21 4.86 -23.87 13.14
CA ARG A 21 3.52 -23.30 13.26
C ARG A 21 3.42 -21.91 12.64
N SER A 22 4.43 -21.53 11.86
CA SER A 22 4.56 -20.18 11.33
C SER A 22 3.86 -20.01 9.99
N PHE A 23 3.30 -21.06 9.38
CA PHE A 23 2.64 -20.99 8.08
C PHE A 23 1.27 -21.65 8.08
N VAL A 24 0.34 -21.08 7.34
CA VAL A 24 -0.98 -21.70 7.07
C VAL A 24 -1.35 -21.47 5.61
N ILE A 25 -2.08 -22.38 4.98
CA ILE A 25 -2.68 -22.09 3.68
C ILE A 25 -3.95 -21.28 3.93
N PHE A 26 -3.97 -20.06 3.40
CA PHE A 26 -5.11 -19.15 3.56
C PHE A 26 -5.87 -19.05 2.25
N ASN A 27 -6.89 -19.92 2.11
CA ASN A 27 -7.83 -19.89 1.00
C ASN A 27 -9.20 -19.46 1.52
N ASN A 28 -9.79 -18.42 0.93
CA ASN A 28 -11.12 -17.95 1.26
C ASN A 28 -11.89 -17.49 0.00
N GLU A 29 -13.14 -17.06 0.16
CA GLU A 29 -13.97 -16.64 -0.98
C GLU A 29 -13.38 -15.46 -1.78
N PHE A 30 -12.52 -14.64 -1.15
CA PHE A 30 -11.88 -13.46 -1.73
C PHE A 30 -10.47 -13.72 -2.27
N ILE A 31 -9.74 -14.67 -1.67
CA ILE A 31 -8.36 -15.05 -2.00
C ILE A 31 -8.33 -16.54 -2.28
N LYS A 32 -8.33 -16.89 -3.56
CA LYS A 32 -8.24 -18.26 -4.06
C LYS A 32 -6.79 -18.64 -4.37
N GLU A 33 -5.88 -18.40 -3.42
CA GLU A 33 -4.47 -18.77 -3.55
C GLU A 33 -4.16 -19.92 -2.57
N ASN A 34 -3.51 -20.97 -3.06
CA ASN A 34 -3.04 -22.07 -2.23
C ASN A 34 -1.60 -21.86 -1.75
N ILE A 35 -1.22 -20.61 -1.47
CA ILE A 35 0.14 -20.24 -1.06
C ILE A 35 0.19 -20.17 0.48
N PRO A 36 1.18 -20.80 1.13
CA PRO A 36 1.40 -20.68 2.56
C PRO A 36 1.68 -19.24 2.96
N VAL A 37 0.97 -18.76 3.98
CA VAL A 37 1.07 -17.40 4.49
C VAL A 37 1.56 -17.35 5.93
N THR A 38 2.33 -16.32 6.22
CA THR A 38 2.77 -15.95 7.57
C THR A 38 2.62 -14.44 7.75
N ARG A 39 2.60 -13.94 8.98
CA ARG A 39 2.60 -12.49 9.24
C ARG A 39 3.72 -12.03 10.16
N ILE A 40 4.09 -10.77 9.99
CA ILE A 40 4.94 -10.01 10.92
C ILE A 40 4.24 -8.70 11.27
N GLU A 41 4.26 -8.35 12.54
CA GLU A 41 3.57 -7.15 13.05
C GLU A 41 4.39 -5.87 12.79
N TYR A 42 5.70 -5.99 12.59
CA TYR A 42 6.56 -4.85 12.34
C TYR A 42 7.55 -5.10 11.20
N TRP A 43 7.71 -4.12 10.31
CA TRP A 43 8.56 -4.24 9.13
C TRP A 43 10.04 -4.52 9.48
N LYS A 44 10.50 -4.15 10.68
CA LYS A 44 11.87 -4.45 11.13
C LYS A 44 12.11 -5.94 11.40
N ASP A 45 11.06 -6.72 11.66
CA ASP A 45 11.19 -8.15 11.83
C ASP A 45 11.38 -8.87 10.49
N PHE A 46 11.11 -8.21 9.36
CA PHE A 46 11.39 -8.73 8.03
C PHE A 46 12.88 -9.06 7.83
N PHE A 47 13.79 -8.23 8.38
CA PHE A 47 15.22 -8.48 8.28
C PHE A 47 15.62 -9.77 9.01
N LYS A 48 15.13 -9.95 10.24
CA LYS A 48 15.36 -11.18 11.01
C LYS A 48 14.78 -12.41 10.31
N LEU A 49 13.62 -12.25 9.67
CA LEU A 49 12.97 -13.32 8.92
C LEU A 49 13.84 -13.72 7.72
N VAL A 50 14.30 -12.76 6.92
CA VAL A 50 15.17 -13.02 5.76
C VAL A 50 16.51 -13.64 6.17
N ASP A 51 17.06 -13.23 7.31
CA ASP A 51 18.32 -13.79 7.85
C ASP A 51 18.12 -15.16 8.53
N SER A 52 16.88 -15.65 8.65
CA SER A 52 16.59 -16.93 9.28
C SER A 52 16.95 -18.11 8.37
N ARG A 53 17.17 -19.28 8.98
CA ARG A 53 17.50 -20.52 8.26
C ARG A 53 16.50 -20.96 7.20
N LEU A 54 15.27 -20.44 7.23
CA LEU A 54 14.26 -20.72 6.21
C LEU A 54 14.59 -20.02 4.89
N PHE A 55 15.19 -18.84 4.96
CA PHE A 55 15.45 -17.98 3.81
C PHE A 55 16.93 -17.88 3.43
N ASP A 56 17.85 -18.10 4.37
CA ASP A 56 19.30 -18.15 4.12
C ASP A 56 19.82 -19.60 4.16
N ARG A 57 19.54 -20.35 3.09
CA ARG A 57 19.95 -21.76 2.94
C ARG A 57 21.10 -21.87 1.95
N ALA A 58 22.15 -22.59 2.36
CA ALA A 58 23.31 -22.81 1.50
C ALA A 58 22.91 -23.55 0.21
N GLY A 59 23.23 -22.95 -0.95
CA GLY A 59 22.91 -23.52 -2.26
C GLY A 59 21.49 -23.23 -2.76
N THR A 60 20.71 -22.43 -2.03
CA THR A 60 19.35 -22.04 -2.44
C THR A 60 19.32 -20.55 -2.81
N GLU A 61 18.94 -20.25 -4.05
CA GLU A 61 18.62 -18.90 -4.49
C GLU A 61 17.13 -18.64 -4.32
N LEU A 62 16.80 -17.55 -3.61
CA LEU A 62 15.44 -17.08 -3.43
C LEU A 62 15.21 -15.77 -4.16
N ILE A 63 14.02 -15.61 -4.72
CA ILE A 63 13.57 -14.38 -5.37
C ILE A 63 12.30 -13.88 -4.71
N PHE A 64 12.11 -12.56 -4.75
CA PHE A 64 11.14 -11.84 -3.94
C PHE A 64 10.27 -10.93 -4.80
N ARG A 65 9.01 -10.74 -4.41
CA ARG A 65 8.10 -9.79 -5.07
C ARG A 65 7.28 -9.03 -4.05
N GLY A 66 7.46 -7.71 -4.00
CA GLY A 66 6.67 -6.82 -3.17
C GLY A 66 5.33 -6.46 -3.80
N GLN A 67 4.26 -6.44 -2.99
CA GLN A 67 2.97 -5.93 -3.40
C GLN A 67 2.37 -5.01 -2.32
N ARG A 68 1.73 -3.93 -2.78
CA ARG A 68 1.11 -2.92 -1.92
C ARG A 68 -0.07 -3.47 -1.12
N ARG A 69 -0.81 -4.44 -1.64
CA ARG A 69 -1.99 -4.97 -0.95
C ARG A 69 -1.88 -6.45 -0.67
N TRP A 70 -2.55 -6.87 0.40
CA TRP A 70 -2.58 -8.26 0.86
C TRP A 70 -3.54 -9.14 0.09
N ASP A 71 -4.59 -8.56 -0.45
CA ASP A 71 -5.64 -9.21 -1.23
C ASP A 71 -5.28 -9.34 -2.72
N TRP A 72 -4.14 -8.80 -3.14
CA TRP A 72 -3.64 -9.02 -4.49
C TRP A 72 -3.08 -10.42 -4.65
N GLN A 73 -3.39 -11.01 -5.80
CA GLN A 73 -2.93 -12.33 -6.20
C GLN A 73 -1.62 -12.25 -7.00
N LEU A 74 -0.89 -13.35 -7.03
CA LEU A 74 0.31 -13.55 -7.86
C LEU A 74 -0.09 -13.81 -9.33
N SER A 75 -0.68 -12.80 -9.97
CA SER A 75 -1.13 -12.89 -11.35
C SER A 75 -0.39 -11.90 -12.28
N PRO A 76 0.12 -12.37 -13.44
CA PRO A 76 0.74 -11.50 -14.44
C PRO A 76 -0.27 -10.53 -15.02
N THR A 77 0.20 -9.45 -15.66
CA THR A 77 -0.71 -8.40 -16.15
C THR A 77 -1.69 -8.91 -17.23
N LEU A 78 -1.31 -9.92 -18.01
CA LEU A 78 -2.19 -10.61 -18.97
C LEU A 78 -3.14 -11.62 -18.30
N GLY A 79 -2.83 -12.05 -17.08
CA GLY A 79 -3.64 -12.95 -16.25
C GLY A 79 -4.71 -12.23 -15.41
N ARG A 80 -4.74 -10.90 -15.46
CA ARG A 80 -5.74 -10.08 -14.75
C ARG A 80 -6.94 -9.75 -15.63
N GLU A 81 -8.02 -9.33 -15.00
CA GLU A 81 -9.15 -8.74 -15.72
C GLU A 81 -8.71 -7.49 -16.50
N PRO A 82 -9.32 -7.22 -17.67
CA PRO A 82 -10.42 -7.95 -18.32
C PRO A 82 -9.97 -9.18 -19.14
N TYR A 83 -8.68 -9.52 -19.11
CA TYR A 83 -8.11 -10.51 -20.04
C TYR A 83 -8.29 -11.94 -19.55
N SER A 84 -8.30 -12.19 -18.24
CA SER A 84 -8.57 -13.49 -17.64
C SER A 84 -9.39 -13.32 -16.37
N LYS A 85 -10.31 -14.25 -16.13
CA LYS A 85 -11.14 -14.29 -14.92
C LYS A 85 -10.54 -15.15 -13.81
N ASP A 86 -9.73 -16.14 -14.21
CA ASP A 86 -9.23 -17.18 -13.32
C ASP A 86 -7.73 -17.01 -13.02
N GLY A 87 -7.13 -15.86 -13.34
CA GLY A 87 -5.70 -15.60 -13.11
C GLY A 87 -4.76 -16.21 -14.16
N ASN A 88 -5.22 -17.24 -14.88
CA ASN A 88 -4.40 -18.03 -15.80
C ASN A 88 -4.14 -17.30 -17.13
N VAL A 89 -2.94 -17.54 -17.68
CA VAL A 89 -2.56 -17.12 -19.03
C VAL A 89 -2.33 -18.35 -19.88
N THR A 90 -3.21 -18.60 -20.83
CA THR A 90 -3.03 -19.73 -21.75
C THR A 90 -1.89 -19.46 -22.73
N LYS A 91 -1.21 -20.52 -23.15
CA LYS A 91 -0.14 -20.41 -24.14
C LYS A 91 -0.60 -19.74 -25.44
N GLU A 92 -1.77 -20.12 -25.95
CA GLU A 92 -2.37 -19.52 -27.15
C GLU A 92 -2.54 -17.99 -27.01
N LYS A 93 -3.00 -17.54 -25.84
CA LYS A 93 -3.23 -16.12 -25.59
C LYS A 93 -1.92 -15.34 -25.51
N ALA A 94 -0.91 -15.91 -24.86
CA ALA A 94 0.43 -15.33 -24.83
C ALA A 94 1.00 -15.22 -26.25
N GLU A 95 0.95 -16.30 -27.03
CA GLU A 95 1.43 -16.31 -28.43
C GLU A 95 0.69 -15.29 -29.31
N LYS A 96 -0.63 -15.15 -29.17
CA LYS A 96 -1.42 -14.16 -29.89
C LYS A 96 -1.03 -12.73 -29.53
N MET A 97 -0.91 -12.42 -28.24
CA MET A 97 -0.50 -11.10 -27.78
C MET A 97 0.92 -10.76 -28.25
N HIS A 98 1.83 -11.74 -28.18
CA HIS A 98 3.19 -11.60 -28.68
C HIS A 98 3.21 -11.31 -30.19
N ALA A 99 2.44 -12.05 -31.00
CA ALA A 99 2.36 -11.84 -32.44
C ALA A 99 1.81 -10.44 -32.79
N LEU A 100 0.77 -9.99 -32.08
CA LEU A 100 0.20 -8.64 -32.24
C LEU A 100 1.24 -7.56 -31.94
N PHE A 101 1.95 -7.68 -30.82
CA PHE A 101 2.97 -6.72 -30.42
C PHE A 101 4.15 -6.74 -31.41
N ARG A 102 4.65 -7.92 -31.77
CA ARG A 102 5.71 -8.09 -32.78
C ARG A 102 5.35 -7.40 -34.09
N GLN A 103 4.11 -7.54 -34.57
CA GLN A 103 3.65 -6.86 -35.78
C GLN A 103 3.54 -5.34 -35.59
N ALA A 104 3.00 -4.89 -34.45
CA ALA A 104 2.82 -3.47 -34.15
C ALA A 104 4.15 -2.73 -33.93
N VAL A 105 5.21 -3.41 -33.52
CA VAL A 105 6.51 -2.79 -33.24
C VAL A 105 7.40 -2.69 -34.49
N ARG A 106 7.07 -3.42 -35.57
CA ARG A 106 7.79 -3.32 -36.86
C ARG A 106 7.87 -1.88 -37.35
N GLY A 107 9.08 -1.44 -37.68
CA GLY A 107 9.37 -0.08 -38.15
C GLY A 107 9.39 1.00 -37.05
N ARG A 108 9.20 0.62 -35.78
CA ARG A 108 9.25 1.55 -34.62
C ARG A 108 10.48 1.36 -33.73
N LEU A 109 11.23 0.27 -33.92
CA LEU A 109 12.50 0.04 -33.22
C LEU A 109 13.68 0.49 -34.07
N ASN A 110 14.63 1.14 -33.40
CA ASN A 110 15.93 1.48 -33.99
C ASN A 110 16.74 0.22 -34.29
N ASP A 111 16.55 -0.85 -33.50
CA ASP A 111 17.19 -2.15 -33.69
C ASP A 111 16.16 -3.20 -34.10
N SER A 112 16.14 -3.52 -35.39
CA SER A 112 15.27 -4.56 -35.95
C SER A 112 15.64 -5.99 -35.53
N SER A 113 16.83 -6.20 -34.93
CA SER A 113 17.25 -7.52 -34.45
C SER A 113 16.35 -8.03 -33.33
N LEU A 114 15.77 -7.14 -32.52
CA LEU A 114 14.82 -7.45 -31.45
C LEU A 114 13.54 -8.13 -31.93
N VAL A 115 13.07 -7.77 -33.13
CA VAL A 115 11.84 -8.34 -33.72
C VAL A 115 12.14 -9.71 -34.36
N ASN A 116 13.38 -9.88 -34.81
CA ASN A 116 13.86 -11.07 -35.51
C ASN A 116 14.57 -12.05 -34.56
N ASP A 117 14.72 -11.70 -33.28
CA ASP A 117 15.28 -12.60 -32.27
C ASP A 117 14.35 -13.81 -32.13
N SER A 118 14.97 -14.99 -32.10
CA SER A 118 14.29 -16.24 -31.81
C SER A 118 13.76 -16.30 -30.38
N ASN A 119 14.36 -15.55 -29.45
CA ASN A 119 13.90 -15.49 -28.07
C ASN A 119 12.75 -14.46 -27.91
N PRO A 120 11.51 -14.89 -27.62
CA PRO A 120 10.38 -13.98 -27.40
C PRO A 120 10.52 -13.13 -26.12
N ASP A 121 11.39 -13.54 -25.18
CA ASP A 121 11.45 -12.97 -23.83
C ASP A 121 11.92 -11.51 -23.81
N GLU A 122 12.89 -11.16 -24.66
CA GLU A 122 13.39 -9.79 -24.80
C GLU A 122 12.27 -8.85 -25.27
N LEU A 123 11.48 -9.30 -26.24
CA LEU A 123 10.37 -8.51 -26.78
C LEU A 123 9.26 -8.35 -25.72
N TRP A 124 9.05 -9.36 -24.88
CA TRP A 124 8.15 -9.26 -23.74
C TRP A 124 8.62 -8.25 -22.70
N ALA A 125 9.89 -8.30 -22.30
CA ALA A 125 10.47 -7.39 -21.32
C ALA A 125 10.36 -5.92 -21.79
N ILE A 126 10.67 -5.67 -23.07
CA ILE A 126 10.50 -4.35 -23.70
C ILE A 126 9.02 -3.95 -23.70
N GLY A 127 8.13 -4.84 -24.13
CA GLY A 127 6.70 -4.57 -24.16
C GLY A 127 6.17 -4.16 -22.77
N GLN A 128 6.54 -4.91 -21.74
CA GLN A 128 6.14 -4.65 -20.36
C GLN A 128 6.60 -3.28 -19.88
N HIS A 129 7.83 -2.88 -20.21
CA HIS A 129 8.34 -1.55 -19.89
C HIS A 129 7.47 -0.42 -20.47
N TYR A 130 6.94 -0.62 -21.68
CA TYR A 130 6.01 0.31 -22.34
C TYR A 130 4.53 0.07 -22.03
N GLY A 131 4.21 -0.79 -21.05
CA GLY A 131 2.85 -1.00 -20.55
C GLY A 131 2.04 -2.10 -21.26
N LEU A 132 2.67 -2.92 -22.11
CA LEU A 132 2.04 -4.11 -22.69
C LEU A 132 1.59 -5.06 -21.57
N LYS A 133 0.44 -5.70 -21.77
CA LYS A 133 -0.02 -6.76 -20.87
C LYS A 133 0.67 -8.07 -21.26
N THR A 134 1.48 -8.60 -20.35
CA THR A 134 2.43 -9.69 -20.59
C THR A 134 2.13 -10.89 -19.69
N PRO A 135 2.60 -12.10 -20.06
CA PRO A 135 2.59 -13.29 -19.19
C PRO A 135 3.67 -13.25 -18.10
N LEU A 136 4.56 -12.25 -18.13
CA LEU A 136 5.67 -12.12 -17.20
C LEU A 136 5.19 -11.64 -15.82
N LEU A 137 5.79 -12.22 -14.78
CA LEU A 137 5.72 -11.75 -13.41
C LEU A 137 7.08 -11.21 -12.97
N ASP A 138 7.13 -9.98 -12.46
CA ASP A 138 8.35 -9.37 -11.95
C ASP A 138 8.76 -9.93 -10.59
N TRP A 139 10.04 -10.24 -10.46
CA TRP A 139 10.69 -10.60 -9.21
C TRP A 139 12.00 -9.81 -9.08
N THR A 140 12.52 -9.78 -7.87
CA THR A 140 13.84 -9.24 -7.55
C THR A 140 14.61 -10.25 -6.72
N SER A 141 15.92 -10.37 -6.96
CA SER A 141 16.80 -11.18 -6.10
C SER A 141 17.06 -10.51 -4.74
N SER A 142 16.63 -9.25 -4.54
CA SER A 142 16.84 -8.51 -3.31
C SER A 142 15.57 -8.44 -2.45
N PRO A 143 15.57 -9.00 -1.22
CA PRO A 143 14.42 -8.91 -0.33
C PRO A 143 14.09 -7.46 0.05
N TYR A 144 15.09 -6.58 0.09
CA TYR A 144 14.91 -5.16 0.42
C TYR A 144 14.29 -4.36 -0.73
N VAL A 145 14.58 -4.73 -1.97
CA VAL A 145 13.92 -4.15 -3.14
C VAL A 145 12.45 -4.59 -3.17
N ALA A 146 12.15 -5.84 -2.84
CA ALA A 146 10.76 -6.29 -2.70
C ALA A 146 10.04 -5.54 -1.58
N LEU A 147 10.68 -5.34 -0.42
CA LEU A 147 10.11 -4.53 0.66
C LEU A 147 9.85 -3.09 0.22
N PHE A 148 10.76 -2.49 -0.55
CA PHE A 148 10.55 -1.16 -1.15
C PHE A 148 9.28 -1.15 -2.01
N PHE A 149 9.12 -2.08 -2.95
CA PHE A 149 7.92 -2.16 -3.80
C PHE A 149 6.62 -2.35 -3.01
N ALA A 150 6.68 -3.07 -1.88
CA ALA A 150 5.53 -3.26 -1.01
C ALA A 150 5.10 -1.96 -0.28
N PHE A 151 6.05 -1.08 0.08
CA PHE A 151 5.81 0.10 0.92
C PHE A 151 5.91 1.45 0.21
N ASN A 152 6.45 1.51 -1.00
CA ASN A 152 6.76 2.78 -1.64
C ASN A 152 5.52 3.63 -1.95
N GLU A 153 4.45 2.99 -2.43
CA GLU A 153 3.19 3.66 -2.76
C GLU A 153 2.26 3.80 -1.55
N GLN A 154 1.65 4.98 -1.43
CA GLN A 154 0.56 5.21 -0.48
C GLN A 154 -0.72 4.53 -0.96
N ASP A 155 -1.62 4.22 -0.04
CA ASP A 155 -2.94 3.73 -0.42
C ASP A 155 -3.79 4.90 -0.94
N PRO A 156 -4.37 4.82 -2.16
CA PRO A 156 -5.22 5.86 -2.69
C PRO A 156 -6.44 6.08 -1.80
N SER A 157 -6.82 7.34 -1.57
CA SER A 157 -8.04 7.66 -0.80
C SER A 157 -9.32 7.05 -1.36
N SER A 158 -9.31 6.64 -2.64
CA SER A 158 -10.40 5.99 -3.35
C SER A 158 -10.53 4.48 -3.09
N GLU A 159 -9.47 3.81 -2.61
CA GLU A 159 -9.43 2.34 -2.47
C GLU A 159 -9.94 1.82 -1.11
N GLY A 160 -10.46 2.70 -0.25
CA GLY A 160 -10.93 2.36 1.10
C GLY A 160 -9.78 2.11 2.10
N ASN A 161 -10.08 2.15 3.39
CA ASN A 161 -9.09 1.95 4.47
C ASN A 161 -8.84 0.45 4.79
N ASP A 162 -9.21 -0.48 3.91
CA ASP A 162 -9.18 -1.92 4.19
C ASP A 162 -7.84 -2.62 3.84
N ASN A 163 -6.76 -1.84 3.68
CA ASN A 163 -5.42 -2.39 3.44
C ASN A 163 -4.64 -2.55 4.76
N TYR A 164 -4.85 -3.67 5.44
CA TYR A 164 -4.23 -3.97 6.74
C TYR A 164 -2.75 -4.39 6.65
N TYR A 165 -2.37 -5.02 5.54
CA TYR A 165 -1.03 -5.60 5.36
C TYR A 165 -0.48 -5.28 3.97
N ARG A 166 0.82 -4.97 3.91
CA ARG A 166 1.66 -5.05 2.71
C ARG A 166 2.17 -6.47 2.56
N THR A 167 2.57 -6.88 1.35
CA THR A 167 3.00 -8.27 1.15
C THR A 167 4.31 -8.42 0.41
N VAL A 168 5.05 -9.45 0.77
CA VAL A 168 6.23 -9.91 0.04
C VAL A 168 6.05 -11.40 -0.25
N TYR A 169 6.04 -11.75 -1.53
CA TYR A 169 6.13 -13.13 -1.98
C TYR A 169 7.59 -13.56 -2.02
N VAL A 170 7.82 -14.84 -1.73
CA VAL A 170 9.11 -15.49 -1.84
C VAL A 170 8.95 -16.74 -2.68
N LEU A 171 9.85 -16.95 -3.64
CA LEU A 171 9.88 -18.13 -4.50
C LEU A 171 11.30 -18.70 -4.50
N ASN A 172 11.39 -20.02 -4.41
CA ASN A 172 12.64 -20.76 -4.50
C ASN A 172 13.05 -20.92 -5.97
N LYS A 173 13.94 -20.04 -6.43
CA LYS A 173 14.42 -20.02 -7.82
C LYS A 173 15.18 -21.31 -8.14
N SER A 174 16.08 -21.75 -7.27
CA SER A 174 16.87 -22.97 -7.48
C SER A 174 15.99 -24.22 -7.65
N PHE A 175 14.92 -24.34 -6.88
CA PHE A 175 13.98 -25.45 -7.05
C PHE A 175 13.24 -25.35 -8.38
N VAL A 176 12.72 -24.16 -8.72
CA VAL A 176 11.98 -23.94 -9.96
C VAL A 176 12.83 -24.30 -11.19
N GLU A 177 14.08 -23.83 -11.24
CA GLU A 177 14.96 -24.07 -12.38
C GLU A 177 15.36 -25.55 -12.56
N ASN A 178 15.45 -26.30 -11.46
CA ASN A 178 15.90 -27.69 -11.50
C ASN A 178 14.74 -28.70 -11.63
N GLU A 179 13.63 -28.47 -10.93
CA GLU A 179 12.56 -29.46 -10.73
C GLU A 179 11.21 -29.06 -11.34
N CYS A 180 11.05 -27.80 -11.82
CA CYS A 180 9.79 -27.30 -12.35
C CYS A 180 9.96 -26.60 -13.72
N PRO A 181 10.24 -27.36 -14.79
CA PRO A 181 10.54 -26.80 -16.13
C PRO A 181 9.38 -26.03 -16.75
N GLU A 182 8.16 -26.19 -16.25
CA GLU A 182 6.99 -25.45 -16.73
C GLU A 182 6.96 -23.99 -16.24
N ILE A 183 7.69 -23.65 -15.16
CA ILE A 183 7.88 -22.28 -14.70
C ILE A 183 9.24 -21.81 -15.22
N ILE A 184 9.21 -20.96 -16.25
CA ILE A 184 10.43 -20.49 -16.91
C ILE A 184 10.91 -19.24 -16.20
N VAL A 185 12.15 -19.28 -15.70
CA VAL A 185 12.85 -18.10 -15.19
C VAL A 185 13.51 -17.38 -16.36
N VAL A 186 13.22 -16.08 -16.48
CA VAL A 186 13.62 -15.23 -17.59
C VAL A 186 14.48 -14.09 -17.03
N GLU A 187 15.75 -14.08 -17.44
CA GLU A 187 16.70 -13.01 -17.16
C GLU A 187 17.08 -12.32 -18.48
N PRO A 188 16.39 -11.21 -18.84
CA PRO A 188 16.69 -10.49 -20.07
C PRO A 188 18.14 -10.02 -20.10
N LYS A 189 18.76 -10.15 -21.27
CA LYS A 189 20.16 -9.75 -21.47
C LYS A 189 20.29 -8.25 -21.73
N ARG A 190 19.22 -7.61 -22.20
CA ARG A 190 19.20 -6.19 -22.51
C ARG A 190 18.53 -5.42 -21.38
N ASP A 191 19.21 -4.39 -20.91
CA ASP A 191 18.67 -3.43 -19.95
C ASP A 191 18.91 -2.01 -20.47
N ASP A 192 18.14 -1.64 -21.50
CA ASP A 192 18.28 -0.35 -22.20
C ASP A 192 18.19 0.86 -21.26
N HIS A 193 17.54 0.69 -20.10
CA HIS A 193 17.29 1.76 -19.13
C HIS A 193 18.01 1.54 -17.79
N GLY A 194 18.86 0.52 -17.64
CA GLY A 194 19.54 0.22 -16.37
C GLY A 194 18.62 -0.18 -15.20
N ARG A 195 17.30 -0.35 -15.46
CA ARG A 195 16.29 -0.61 -14.42
C ARG A 195 16.36 -2.04 -13.94
N LEU A 196 16.53 -2.99 -14.86
CA LEU A 196 16.55 -4.41 -14.55
C LEU A 196 17.73 -4.74 -13.62
N VAL A 197 18.92 -4.25 -13.96
CA VAL A 197 20.14 -4.44 -13.18
C VAL A 197 20.01 -3.78 -11.80
N ASN A 198 19.57 -2.52 -11.75
CA ASN A 198 19.48 -1.78 -10.49
C ASN A 198 18.45 -2.37 -9.52
N GLN A 199 17.41 -3.02 -10.04
CA GLN A 199 16.40 -3.70 -9.24
C GLN A 199 16.76 -5.14 -8.91
N ALA A 200 17.90 -5.65 -9.40
CA ALA A 200 18.22 -7.08 -9.41
C ALA A 200 17.03 -7.91 -9.95
N GLY A 201 16.40 -7.38 -11.00
CA GLY A 201 15.13 -7.81 -11.52
C GLY A 201 15.26 -9.03 -12.43
N LEU A 202 14.25 -9.88 -12.36
CA LEU A 202 14.07 -11.02 -13.24
C LEU A 202 12.58 -11.30 -13.40
N PHE A 203 12.23 -12.21 -14.31
CA PHE A 203 10.84 -12.56 -14.57
C PHE A 203 10.60 -14.06 -14.45
N THR A 204 9.36 -14.42 -14.16
CA THR A 204 8.89 -15.80 -14.35
C THR A 204 7.75 -15.83 -15.35
N VAL A 205 7.69 -16.87 -16.17
CA VAL A 205 6.58 -17.16 -17.08
C VAL A 205 6.02 -18.54 -16.75
N CYS A 206 4.71 -18.60 -16.53
CA CYS A 206 3.97 -19.84 -16.36
C CYS A 206 2.73 -19.78 -17.25
N HIS A 207 2.48 -20.83 -18.03
CA HIS A 207 1.34 -20.94 -18.92
C HIS A 207 0.35 -21.98 -18.42
N ASP A 208 -0.92 -21.79 -18.77
CA ASP A 208 -2.03 -22.75 -18.58
C ASP A 208 -2.38 -23.08 -17.11
N ALA A 209 -1.55 -22.73 -16.14
CA ALA A 209 -1.77 -22.82 -14.70
C ALA A 209 -1.14 -21.63 -13.95
N THR A 210 -1.56 -21.43 -12.70
CA THR A 210 -0.88 -20.53 -11.75
C THR A 210 0.41 -21.17 -11.22
N ILE A 211 1.34 -20.33 -10.74
CA ILE A 211 2.65 -20.79 -10.23
C ILE A 211 2.48 -21.80 -9.10
N GLU A 212 1.57 -21.54 -8.15
CA GLU A 212 1.36 -22.42 -7.01
C GLU A 212 0.80 -23.78 -7.43
N ASN A 213 -0.14 -23.83 -8.38
CA ASN A 213 -0.69 -25.09 -8.87
C ASN A 213 0.37 -25.89 -9.65
N GLN A 214 1.25 -25.21 -10.38
CA GLN A 214 2.33 -25.86 -11.11
C GLN A 214 3.40 -26.42 -10.17
N LEU A 215 3.77 -25.68 -9.11
CA LEU A 215 4.67 -26.17 -8.07
C LEU A 215 4.10 -27.39 -7.36
N LEU A 216 2.80 -27.36 -6.99
CA LEU A 216 2.12 -28.50 -6.38
C LEU A 216 2.13 -29.74 -7.28
N ALA A 217 1.90 -29.55 -8.57
CA ALA A 217 1.94 -30.64 -9.55
C ALA A 217 3.35 -31.24 -9.67
N SER A 218 4.39 -30.41 -9.69
CA SER A 218 5.79 -30.87 -9.77
C SER A 218 6.22 -31.59 -8.49
N LEU A 219 5.88 -31.07 -7.31
CA LEU A 219 6.12 -31.73 -6.03
C LEU A 219 5.42 -33.10 -5.94
N SER A 220 4.21 -33.22 -6.50
CA SER A 220 3.47 -34.49 -6.51
C SER A 220 4.07 -35.54 -7.45
N LYS A 221 4.89 -35.15 -8.43
CA LYS A 221 5.59 -36.07 -9.34
C LYS A 221 6.89 -36.59 -8.72
N ASP A 222 7.48 -35.86 -7.78
CA ASP A 222 8.71 -36.28 -7.11
C ASP A 222 8.41 -37.41 -6.10
N SER A 223 8.88 -38.61 -6.44
CA SER A 223 8.76 -39.81 -5.60
C SER A 223 9.35 -39.63 -4.19
N ASN A 224 10.38 -38.78 -4.01
CA ASN A 224 10.94 -38.48 -2.69
C ASN A 224 9.98 -37.63 -1.84
N PHE A 225 9.32 -36.64 -2.45
CA PHE A 225 8.29 -35.85 -1.79
C PHE A 225 7.07 -36.70 -1.40
N THR A 226 6.71 -37.66 -2.25
CA THR A 226 5.58 -38.57 -2.03
C THR A 226 5.86 -39.58 -0.91
N GLN A 227 7.12 -40.05 -0.76
CA GLN A 227 7.51 -41.04 0.24
C GLN A 227 7.82 -40.46 1.63
N GLU A 228 8.38 -39.26 1.76
CA GLU A 228 8.73 -38.70 3.08
C GLU A 228 7.56 -37.97 3.77
N LYS A 229 6.53 -37.50 3.05
CA LYS A 229 5.53 -36.55 3.61
C LYS A 229 4.06 -36.98 3.56
N LEU A 230 3.71 -38.01 2.77
CA LEU A 230 2.39 -38.65 2.85
C LEU A 230 2.37 -39.83 3.85
N MET A 231 3.53 -40.17 4.43
CA MET A 231 3.65 -41.20 5.47
C MET A 231 3.45 -40.66 6.90
N ASP A 232 3.43 -39.34 7.09
CA ASP A 232 3.00 -38.71 8.34
C ASP A 232 1.54 -38.28 8.20
N GLU A 233 0.67 -38.83 9.04
CA GLU A 233 -0.79 -38.60 9.09
C GLU A 233 -1.19 -37.16 9.51
N ASP A 234 -0.24 -36.21 9.57
CA ASP A 234 -0.44 -34.84 10.01
C ASP A 234 -0.53 -33.87 8.81
N GLU A 235 -1.73 -33.70 8.24
CA GLU A 235 -2.06 -32.63 7.25
C GLU A 235 -1.58 -31.23 7.69
N GLY A 236 -1.31 -31.04 8.98
CA GLY A 236 -0.86 -29.79 9.58
C GLY A 236 0.55 -29.33 9.21
N ARG A 237 1.45 -30.18 8.69
CA ARG A 237 2.84 -29.79 8.34
C ARG A 237 3.02 -29.36 6.87
N PHE A 238 2.01 -29.59 6.04
CA PHE A 238 2.08 -29.31 4.61
C PHE A 238 2.34 -27.82 4.29
N PRO A 239 1.70 -26.84 4.96
CA PRO A 239 1.97 -25.41 4.71
C PRO A 239 3.43 -25.03 4.95
N GLU A 240 4.07 -25.55 5.99
CA GLU A 240 5.45 -25.24 6.36
C GLU A 240 6.42 -25.81 5.33
N ILE A 241 6.17 -27.05 4.91
CA ILE A 241 6.92 -27.70 3.86
C ILE A 241 6.78 -26.92 2.55
N PHE A 242 5.56 -26.50 2.22
CA PHE A 242 5.34 -25.81 0.95
C PHE A 242 5.93 -24.40 0.97
N ALA A 243 6.03 -23.78 2.15
CA ALA A 243 6.68 -22.50 2.37
C ALA A 243 8.19 -22.51 2.03
N ASP A 244 8.83 -23.68 2.02
CA ASP A 244 10.21 -23.84 1.54
C ASP A 244 10.37 -23.51 0.05
N TYR A 245 9.29 -23.64 -0.72
CA TYR A 245 9.27 -23.45 -2.17
C TYR A 245 8.60 -22.13 -2.57
N ILE A 246 7.46 -21.82 -1.96
CA ILE A 246 6.73 -20.58 -2.19
C ILE A 246 6.00 -20.15 -0.92
N CYS A 247 6.10 -18.88 -0.55
CA CYS A 247 5.33 -18.34 0.57
C CYS A 247 4.98 -16.87 0.36
N LYS A 248 4.00 -16.40 1.11
CA LYS A 248 3.56 -14.99 1.13
C LYS A 248 3.66 -14.46 2.56
N ILE A 249 4.40 -13.38 2.74
CA ILE A 249 4.65 -12.74 4.03
C ILE A 249 3.77 -11.50 4.13
N TYR A 250 2.93 -11.43 5.15
CA TYR A 250 2.09 -10.28 5.47
C TYR A 250 2.82 -9.38 6.44
N ILE A 251 3.01 -8.13 6.06
CA ILE A 251 3.72 -7.12 6.85
C ILE A 251 2.71 -6.05 7.19
N LYS A 252 2.49 -5.79 8.47
CA LYS A 252 1.49 -4.81 8.90
C LYS A 252 1.70 -3.46 8.20
N ASN A 253 0.62 -2.87 7.69
CA ASN A 253 0.65 -1.61 6.95
C ASN A 253 0.76 -0.40 7.90
N GLU A 254 1.79 -0.40 8.74
CA GLU A 254 2.11 0.67 9.69
C GLU A 254 3.55 1.14 9.47
N PHE A 255 3.84 2.38 9.86
CA PHE A 255 5.20 2.95 9.80
C PHE A 255 5.85 2.96 8.41
N ARG A 256 5.06 3.13 7.34
CA ARG A 256 5.52 3.18 5.95
C ARG A 256 6.69 4.15 5.72
N HIS A 257 6.57 5.38 6.22
CA HIS A 257 7.62 6.40 6.09
C HIS A 257 8.93 5.98 6.78
N GLU A 258 8.87 5.33 7.95
CA GLU A 258 10.06 4.81 8.62
C GLU A 258 10.73 3.70 7.82
N CYS A 259 9.95 2.77 7.27
CA CYS A 259 10.42 1.69 6.42
C CYS A 259 11.17 2.23 5.20
N ILE A 260 10.55 3.13 4.43
CA ILE A 260 11.16 3.72 3.24
C ILE A 260 12.41 4.56 3.57
N LYS A 261 12.36 5.34 4.66
CA LYS A 261 13.54 6.09 5.14
C LYS A 261 14.68 5.17 5.55
N HIS A 262 14.39 4.00 6.12
CA HIS A 262 15.40 3.01 6.47
C HIS A 262 16.02 2.37 5.22
N LEU A 263 15.19 1.93 4.27
CA LEU A 263 15.62 1.37 2.99
C LEU A 263 16.49 2.36 2.20
N ARG A 264 16.18 3.66 2.24
CA ARG A 264 17.02 4.70 1.64
C ARG A 264 18.43 4.74 2.23
N LYS A 265 18.61 4.49 3.54
CA LYS A 265 19.94 4.40 4.16
C LYS A 265 20.75 3.20 3.66
N MET A 266 20.07 2.21 3.10
CA MET A 266 20.67 1.03 2.45
C MET A 266 20.81 1.23 0.93
N ASN A 267 20.69 2.46 0.42
CA ASN A 267 20.71 2.80 -1.00
C ASN A 267 19.55 2.16 -1.82
N VAL A 268 18.44 1.80 -1.17
CA VAL A 268 17.23 1.30 -1.84
C VAL A 268 16.19 2.43 -1.89
N HIS A 269 16.13 3.13 -3.02
CA HIS A 269 15.22 4.26 -3.25
C HIS A 269 14.99 4.51 -4.75
N HIS A 270 14.00 5.35 -5.09
CA HIS A 270 13.63 5.66 -6.48
C HIS A 270 14.81 5.98 -7.40
N ALA A 271 15.66 6.95 -7.03
CA ALA A 271 16.79 7.34 -7.87
C ALA A 271 17.85 6.25 -8.09
N SER A 272 17.94 5.24 -7.22
CA SER A 272 18.83 4.09 -7.42
C SER A 272 18.16 3.03 -8.28
N LEU A 273 16.89 2.70 -8.01
CA LEU A 273 16.16 1.62 -8.67
C LEU A 273 15.65 1.99 -10.08
N PHE A 274 15.43 3.28 -10.33
CA PHE A 274 14.98 3.82 -11.60
C PHE A 274 15.96 4.93 -12.03
N PRO A 275 17.00 4.58 -12.80
CA PRO A 275 18.06 5.53 -13.18
C PRO A 275 17.62 6.42 -14.36
N ASP A 276 16.41 6.96 -14.26
CA ASP A 276 15.81 7.86 -15.24
C ASP A 276 15.25 9.10 -14.55
N LEU A 277 14.76 10.04 -15.36
CA LEU A 277 14.23 11.30 -14.87
C LEU A 277 12.97 11.11 -14.01
N ILE A 278 12.21 10.02 -14.19
CA ILE A 278 11.04 9.71 -13.38
C ILE A 278 11.50 9.31 -11.98
N GLY A 279 12.43 8.37 -11.87
CA GLY A 279 13.03 7.95 -10.61
C GLY A 279 13.70 9.10 -9.85
N ALA A 280 14.41 9.97 -10.55
CA ALA A 280 14.99 11.18 -9.95
C ALA A 280 13.91 12.14 -9.42
N SER A 281 12.84 12.34 -10.19
CA SER A 281 11.71 13.20 -9.79
C SER A 281 11.00 12.67 -8.56
N ASP A 282 10.68 11.38 -8.54
CA ASP A 282 10.00 10.72 -7.42
C ASP A 282 10.86 10.74 -6.15
N TYR A 283 12.18 10.58 -6.30
CA TYR A 283 13.11 10.75 -5.19
C TYR A 283 13.06 12.15 -4.59
N CYS A 284 13.14 13.20 -5.42
CA CYS A 284 13.06 14.59 -4.97
C CYS A 284 11.73 14.89 -4.27
N ASN A 285 10.61 14.41 -4.84
CA ASN A 285 9.28 14.57 -4.25
C ASN A 285 9.19 13.94 -2.85
N LEU A 286 9.72 12.73 -2.69
CA LEU A 286 9.75 12.03 -1.40
C LEU A 286 10.57 12.81 -0.36
N ILE A 287 11.77 13.26 -0.72
CA ILE A 287 12.65 14.02 0.19
C ILE A 287 11.99 15.35 0.59
N MET A 288 11.35 16.03 -0.35
CA MET A 288 10.65 17.28 -0.06
C MET A 288 9.47 17.06 0.91
N ALA A 289 8.68 16.00 0.69
CA ALA A 289 7.59 15.65 1.60
C ALA A 289 8.09 15.39 3.03
N GLU A 290 9.16 14.61 3.19
CA GLU A 290 9.76 14.35 4.51
C GLU A 290 10.30 15.63 5.17
N TRP A 291 10.89 16.54 4.39
CA TRP A 291 11.39 17.80 4.91
C TRP A 291 10.24 18.67 5.44
N ILE A 292 9.11 18.75 4.72
CA ILE A 292 7.92 19.50 5.17
C ILE A 292 7.40 18.92 6.49
N GLU A 293 7.22 17.60 6.56
CA GLU A 293 6.75 16.92 7.77
C GLU A 293 7.68 17.19 8.98
N ALA A 294 8.99 17.15 8.78
CA ALA A 294 9.96 17.45 9.84
C ALA A 294 9.87 18.91 10.33
N GLN A 295 9.59 19.87 9.44
CA GLN A 295 9.39 21.27 9.82
C GLN A 295 8.12 21.46 10.65
N GLU A 296 7.03 20.76 10.30
CA GLU A 296 5.78 20.80 11.06
C GLU A 296 5.95 20.24 12.47
N ILE A 297 6.65 19.11 12.60
CA ILE A 297 6.98 18.49 13.89
C ILE A 297 7.85 19.43 14.74
N ASN A 298 8.88 20.04 14.16
CA ASN A 298 9.75 20.98 14.89
C ASN A 298 9.01 22.23 15.35
N LYS A 299 8.06 22.75 14.55
CA LYS A 299 7.20 23.88 14.95
C LYS A 299 6.31 23.51 16.13
N GLN A 300 5.76 22.30 16.15
CA GLN A 300 4.97 21.80 17.28
C GLN A 300 5.81 21.64 18.54
N HIS A 301 6.98 21.00 18.46
CA HIS A 301 7.88 20.86 19.62
C HIS A 301 8.42 22.18 20.16
N SER A 302 8.68 23.16 19.29
CA SER A 302 9.13 24.49 19.73
C SER A 302 8.03 25.27 20.45
N ALA A 303 6.75 25.03 20.12
CA ALA A 303 5.61 25.59 20.84
C ALA A 303 5.43 24.95 22.24
N ASP A 304 5.87 23.71 22.43
CA ASP A 304 5.73 22.95 23.68
C ASP A 304 6.93 23.11 24.64
N ALA A 305 8.07 23.64 24.20
CA ALA A 305 9.35 23.62 24.93
C ALA A 305 9.75 24.92 25.68
N GLU A 306 8.93 25.97 25.70
CA GLU A 306 9.25 27.17 26.49
C GLU A 306 9.12 26.92 28.01
N PRO A 307 10.21 27.08 28.81
CA PRO A 307 10.16 26.83 30.25
C PRO A 307 9.49 28.00 30.99
N LYS A 308 8.50 27.70 31.84
CA LYS A 308 7.88 28.66 32.77
C LYS A 308 8.89 29.03 33.87
N LEU A 309 9.61 30.14 33.69
CA LEU A 309 10.32 30.83 34.77
C LEU A 309 9.33 31.71 35.53
N GLU A 310 9.01 31.31 36.76
CA GLU A 310 8.20 32.10 37.69
C GLU A 310 8.99 33.32 38.18
N SER A 311 8.53 34.52 37.84
CA SER A 311 8.79 35.73 38.62
C SER A 311 7.49 36.51 38.78
N ASN A 312 7.02 36.55 40.03
CA ASN A 312 5.83 37.27 40.47
C ASN A 312 5.96 38.78 40.21
N GLY A 313 5.15 39.27 39.28
CA GLY A 313 4.93 40.68 39.00
C GLY A 313 3.68 40.81 38.13
N VAL A 314 2.59 41.27 38.73
CA VAL A 314 1.23 41.31 38.19
C VAL A 314 1.17 42.13 36.89
N ILE A 315 1.27 41.45 35.75
CA ILE A 315 0.59 41.78 34.49
C ILE A 315 0.16 40.44 33.90
N SER A 316 -1.09 40.05 34.18
CA SER A 316 -1.76 38.89 33.60
C SER A 316 -1.98 39.11 32.10
N LYS A 317 -0.93 38.93 31.30
CA LYS A 317 -1.06 38.67 29.85
C LYS A 317 -1.50 37.22 29.71
N LEU A 318 -2.81 37.05 29.68
CA LEU A 318 -3.48 35.86 29.19
C LEU A 318 -2.89 35.51 27.82
N THR A 319 -2.30 34.32 27.72
CA THR A 319 -2.25 33.55 26.49
C THR A 319 -3.56 33.73 25.73
N PRO A 320 -3.58 34.04 24.43
CA PRO A 320 -4.67 33.50 23.65
C PRO A 320 -4.41 31.99 23.63
N LYS A 321 -5.09 31.28 24.54
CA LYS A 321 -5.81 30.09 24.09
C LYS A 321 -6.38 30.48 22.73
N LEU A 322 -6.26 29.65 21.71
CA LEU A 322 -7.11 29.80 20.54
C LEU A 322 -8.54 29.54 21.02
N ASP A 323 -9.12 30.51 21.74
CA ASP A 323 -10.51 30.66 22.05
C ASP A 323 -11.15 30.82 20.67
N VAL A 324 -11.62 29.70 20.15
CA VAL A 324 -12.94 29.71 19.54
C VAL A 324 -13.83 30.39 20.57
N SER A 325 -14.40 31.56 20.26
CA SER A 325 -15.18 32.28 21.28
C SER A 325 -16.27 31.35 21.82
N GLU A 326 -16.60 31.39 23.11
CA GLU A 326 -17.70 30.57 23.66
C GLU A 326 -18.98 30.78 22.83
N GLN A 327 -19.17 32.00 22.30
CA GLN A 327 -20.24 32.34 21.37
C GLN A 327 -20.21 31.55 20.04
N GLU A 328 -19.04 31.27 19.46
CA GLU A 328 -18.90 30.44 18.25
C GLU A 328 -19.28 28.98 18.52
N ILE A 329 -18.84 28.45 19.67
CA ILE A 329 -19.14 27.08 20.08
C ILE A 329 -20.63 26.96 20.37
N ASP A 330 -21.22 27.93 21.07
CA ASP A 330 -22.65 27.97 21.40
C ASP A 330 -23.51 28.07 20.13
N THR A 331 -23.11 28.89 19.16
CA THR A 331 -23.84 29.03 17.88
C THR A 331 -23.79 27.74 17.06
N ILE A 332 -22.62 27.08 16.99
CA ILE A 332 -22.49 25.78 16.31
C ILE A 332 -23.27 24.71 17.07
N GLU A 333 -23.28 24.74 18.40
CA GLU A 333 -24.08 23.83 19.23
C GLU A 333 -25.59 24.01 18.98
N GLU A 334 -26.09 25.25 18.85
CA GLU A 334 -27.47 25.54 18.47
C GLU A 334 -27.80 25.02 17.05
N MET A 335 -26.91 25.24 16.08
CA MET A 335 -27.08 24.74 14.71
C MET A 335 -27.07 23.20 14.62
N LEU A 336 -26.31 22.53 15.50
CA LEU A 336 -26.27 21.08 15.61
C LEU A 336 -27.52 20.51 16.32
N ARG A 337 -28.22 21.32 17.11
CA ARG A 337 -29.47 20.95 17.82
C ARG A 337 -30.73 21.22 16.98
N PHE A 338 -30.73 22.25 16.14
CA PHE A 338 -31.91 22.72 15.40
C PHE A 338 -32.61 21.66 14.50
N PRO A 339 -31.91 20.71 13.85
CA PRO A 339 -32.55 19.68 13.03
C PRO A 339 -33.07 18.48 13.82
N ILE A 340 -32.69 18.33 15.10
CA ILE A 340 -33.04 17.17 15.92
C ILE A 340 -34.25 17.53 16.80
N SER A 341 -35.45 17.42 16.22
CA SER A 341 -36.63 17.20 17.07
C SER A 341 -36.48 15.82 17.74
N HIS A 342 -36.10 15.85 19.01
CA HIS A 342 -36.21 14.77 20.00
C HIS A 342 -35.45 13.45 19.75
N LYS A 343 -34.49 13.24 20.66
CA LYS A 343 -34.00 11.98 21.25
C LYS A 343 -32.70 11.38 20.66
N GLN A 344 -31.77 11.13 21.59
CA GLN A 344 -30.58 10.27 21.52
C GLN A 344 -29.22 10.89 21.14
N MET A 345 -28.95 12.14 21.53
CA MET A 345 -27.54 12.57 21.67
C MET A 345 -27.35 13.25 23.02
N GLU A 346 -26.40 12.75 23.82
CA GLU A 346 -26.01 13.35 25.09
C GLU A 346 -25.47 14.76 24.85
N SER A 347 -25.93 15.76 25.60
CA SER A 347 -25.51 17.17 25.43
C SER A 347 -24.00 17.35 25.41
N VAL A 348 -23.28 16.50 26.17
CA VAL A 348 -21.82 16.47 26.25
C VAL A 348 -21.17 16.10 24.90
N LYS A 349 -21.77 15.17 24.14
CA LYS A 349 -21.25 14.74 22.82
C LYS A 349 -21.44 15.82 21.76
N VAL A 350 -22.51 16.59 21.84
CA VAL A 350 -22.79 17.71 20.91
C VAL A 350 -21.81 18.86 21.15
N SER A 351 -21.55 19.21 22.41
CA SER A 351 -20.57 20.25 22.77
C SER A 351 -19.14 19.88 22.36
N MET A 352 -18.74 18.60 22.51
CA MET A 352 -17.45 18.10 22.01
C MET A 352 -17.37 18.17 20.48
N LEU A 353 -18.41 17.74 19.79
CA LEU A 353 -18.47 17.79 18.32
C LEU A 353 -18.39 19.24 17.80
N ALA A 354 -19.06 20.18 18.47
CA ALA A 354 -19.02 21.60 18.13
C ALA A 354 -17.60 22.19 18.29
N LYS A 355 -16.91 21.85 19.39
CA LYS A 355 -15.52 22.26 19.63
C LYS A 355 -14.57 21.68 18.58
N ASP A 356 -14.71 20.39 18.26
CA ASP A 356 -13.87 19.72 17.27
C ASP A 356 -14.08 20.32 15.87
N LEU A 357 -15.33 20.53 15.46
CA LEU A 357 -15.68 21.16 14.19
C LEU A 357 -15.15 22.60 14.08
N ALA A 358 -15.33 23.41 15.12
CA ALA A 358 -14.85 24.79 15.12
C ALA A 358 -13.31 24.85 15.04
N SER A 359 -12.61 23.93 15.71
CA SER A 359 -11.15 23.84 15.65
C SER A 359 -10.66 23.43 14.25
N GLU A 360 -11.36 22.51 13.58
CA GLU A 360 -11.00 22.04 12.24
C GLU A 360 -11.30 23.11 11.18
N ILE A 361 -12.46 23.76 11.24
CA ILE A 361 -12.82 24.80 10.27
C ILE A 361 -11.83 25.98 10.34
N LYS A 362 -11.42 26.38 11.55
CA LYS A 362 -10.43 27.45 11.77
C LYS A 362 -9.07 27.16 11.12
N LYS A 363 -8.70 25.89 10.87
CA LYS A 363 -7.45 25.52 10.16
C LYS A 363 -7.48 25.89 8.67
N TYR A 364 -8.67 26.01 8.08
CA TYR A 364 -8.83 26.30 6.65
C TYR A 364 -9.19 27.77 6.36
N GLN A 365 -9.43 28.59 7.39
CA GLN A 365 -9.76 30.02 7.30
C GLN A 365 -8.57 30.95 7.04
N TYR A 366 -7.34 30.44 6.96
CA TYR A 366 -6.13 31.27 6.79
C TYR A 366 -5.88 31.79 5.36
N THR A 367 -6.74 31.44 4.40
CA THR A 367 -6.65 31.85 2.99
C THR A 367 -8.03 32.25 2.50
N ASP A 368 -8.15 33.08 1.44
CA ASP A 368 -9.42 33.52 0.79
C ASP A 368 -10.32 32.35 0.32
N TRP A 369 -10.78 31.54 1.26
CA TRP A 369 -11.39 30.24 1.06
C TRP A 369 -12.80 30.40 0.48
N GLN A 370 -13.43 31.54 0.74
CA GLN A 370 -14.70 31.95 0.17
C GLN A 370 -14.68 32.08 -1.36
N ASN A 371 -13.52 32.37 -1.94
CA ASN A 371 -13.35 32.52 -3.39
C ASN A 371 -12.84 31.24 -4.07
N ARG A 372 -12.62 30.16 -3.30
CA ARG A 372 -12.07 28.89 -3.79
C ARG A 372 -13.08 27.76 -3.63
N ASP A 373 -13.75 27.42 -4.72
CA ASP A 373 -14.70 26.28 -4.78
C ASP A 373 -14.09 24.96 -4.29
N SER A 374 -12.79 24.76 -4.53
CA SER A 374 -12.05 23.59 -4.07
C SER A 374 -11.89 23.51 -2.55
N VAL A 375 -11.80 24.64 -1.85
CA VAL A 375 -11.69 24.69 -0.38
C VAL A 375 -13.08 24.53 0.25
N LYS A 376 -14.12 25.15 -0.34
CA LYS A 376 -15.52 24.93 0.08
C LYS A 376 -15.92 23.46 -0.05
N ALA A 377 -15.56 22.80 -1.15
CA ALA A 377 -15.81 21.39 -1.36
C ALA A 377 -15.12 20.51 -0.30
N LYS A 378 -13.86 20.82 0.04
CA LYS A 378 -13.12 20.13 1.12
C LYS A 378 -13.77 20.33 2.49
N LEU A 379 -14.14 21.55 2.85
CA LEU A 379 -14.83 21.86 4.11
C LEU A 379 -16.18 21.13 4.22
N ARG A 380 -16.96 21.08 3.13
CA ARG A 380 -18.22 20.29 3.09
C ARG A 380 -17.97 18.81 3.39
N ILE A 381 -16.93 18.22 2.81
CA ILE A 381 -16.58 16.80 3.04
C ILE A 381 -16.16 16.58 4.49
N ILE A 382 -15.37 17.48 5.07
CA ILE A 382 -14.93 17.41 6.47
C ILE A 382 -16.15 17.44 7.40
N ILE A 383 -17.00 18.47 7.28
CA ILE A 383 -18.20 18.60 8.12
C ILE A 383 -19.13 17.38 7.95
N LYS A 384 -19.33 16.90 6.71
CA LYS A 384 -20.13 15.71 6.41
C LYS A 384 -19.59 14.45 7.11
N ASN A 385 -18.27 14.28 7.18
CA ASN A 385 -17.63 13.15 7.85
C ASN A 385 -17.81 13.20 9.38
N TYR A 386 -17.69 14.38 9.98
CA TYR A 386 -17.97 14.57 11.41
C TYR A 386 -19.43 14.30 11.76
N LEU A 387 -20.38 14.80 10.96
CA LEU A 387 -21.82 14.55 11.15
C LEU A 387 -22.19 13.07 10.91
N ARG A 388 -21.50 12.38 9.99
CA ARG A 388 -21.68 10.94 9.76
C ARG A 388 -21.21 10.12 10.95
N LYS A 389 -20.03 10.42 11.51
CA LYS A 389 -19.50 9.77 12.72
C LYS A 389 -20.41 10.00 13.93
N ALA A 390 -21.04 11.18 13.99
CA ALA A 390 -21.99 11.55 15.03
C ALA A 390 -23.41 10.96 14.86
N GLY A 391 -23.71 10.26 13.74
CA GLY A 391 -24.98 9.56 13.55
C GLY A 391 -26.15 10.41 13.04
N TYR A 392 -25.91 11.63 12.54
CA TYR A 392 -26.97 12.49 12.00
C TYR A 392 -27.63 11.88 10.75
N PRO A 393 -28.96 12.02 10.52
CA PRO A 393 -29.61 11.53 9.30
C PRO A 393 -29.21 12.36 8.06
N GLU A 394 -29.19 11.73 6.89
CA GLU A 394 -28.69 12.35 5.64
C GLU A 394 -29.43 13.63 5.27
N SER A 395 -30.75 13.67 5.47
CA SER A 395 -31.60 14.85 5.24
C SER A 395 -31.27 16.05 6.15
N ALA A 396 -30.68 15.82 7.33
CA ALA A 396 -30.26 16.88 8.25
C ALA A 396 -28.82 17.34 7.98
N ARG A 397 -27.95 16.46 7.48
CA ARG A 397 -26.52 16.77 7.27
C ARG A 397 -26.32 17.91 6.27
N ASP A 398 -27.02 17.89 5.15
CA ASP A 398 -26.82 18.89 4.09
C ASP A 398 -27.29 20.29 4.55
N ASN A 399 -28.36 20.36 5.34
CA ASN A 399 -28.83 21.61 5.95
C ASN A 399 -27.83 22.14 7.00
N ILE A 400 -27.29 21.28 7.86
CA ILE A 400 -26.27 21.68 8.86
C ILE A 400 -25.00 22.18 8.18
N ILE A 401 -24.52 21.48 7.15
CA ILE A 401 -23.34 21.88 6.40
C ILE A 401 -23.53 23.27 5.76
N SER A 402 -24.70 23.51 5.17
CA SER A 402 -25.01 24.81 4.55
C SER A 402 -25.04 25.93 5.58
N ASN A 403 -25.66 25.70 6.75
CA ASN A 403 -25.79 26.70 7.81
C ASN A 403 -24.44 27.06 8.46
N ILE A 404 -23.59 26.06 8.70
CA ILE A 404 -22.25 26.28 9.26
C ILE A 404 -21.39 27.07 8.28
N LEU A 405 -21.42 26.73 6.98
CA LEU A 405 -20.65 27.46 5.98
C LEU A 405 -21.13 28.89 5.79
N SER A 406 -22.45 29.12 5.75
CA SER A 406 -23.01 30.46 5.60
C SER A 406 -22.69 31.34 6.82
N PHE A 407 -22.66 30.77 8.02
CA PHE A 407 -22.26 31.48 9.24
C PHE A 407 -20.83 32.02 9.16
N TYR A 408 -19.90 31.21 8.65
CA TYR A 408 -18.51 31.62 8.51
C TYR A 408 -18.28 32.58 7.34
N GLU A 409 -19.05 32.47 6.26
CA GLU A 409 -19.03 33.44 5.14
C GLU A 409 -19.48 34.84 5.62
N LEU A 410 -20.66 34.94 6.24
CA LEU A 410 -21.22 36.21 6.74
C LEU A 410 -20.32 36.91 7.76
N ARG A 411 -19.59 36.15 8.58
CA ARG A 411 -18.74 36.69 9.65
C ARG A 411 -17.47 37.32 9.11
N GLU A 412 -16.84 36.68 8.14
CA GLU A 412 -15.65 37.22 7.48
C GLU A 412 -16.01 38.42 6.59
N ASP A 413 -17.18 38.44 5.95
CA ASP A 413 -17.70 39.60 5.21
C ASP A 413 -17.84 40.83 6.14
N MET A 414 -18.43 40.66 7.33
CA MET A 414 -18.53 41.73 8.33
C MET A 414 -17.16 42.17 8.87
N GLN A 415 -16.18 41.26 8.97
CA GLN A 415 -14.81 41.61 9.39
C GLN A 415 -14.01 42.32 8.30
N GLN A 416 -14.36 42.11 7.02
CA GLN A 416 -13.78 42.79 5.87
C GLN A 416 -14.33 44.22 5.77
N GLU A 417 -15.66 44.39 5.90
CA GLU A 417 -16.31 45.71 5.90
C GLU A 417 -15.80 46.62 7.04
N MET A 418 -15.58 46.06 8.24
CA MET A 418 -15.01 46.81 9.39
C MET A 418 -13.52 47.18 9.25
N LYS A 419 -12.79 46.62 8.28
CA LYS A 419 -11.39 46.97 8.00
C LYS A 419 -11.26 48.01 6.88
N ASP A 420 -12.29 48.15 6.06
CA ASP A 420 -12.34 49.07 4.93
C ASP A 420 -13.03 50.42 5.29
N GLU A 421 -13.70 50.52 6.45
CA GLU A 421 -14.07 51.77 7.15
C GLU A 421 -12.95 52.30 8.05
#